data_AF-A0A920ECY0-F1
#
_entry.id   AF-A0A920ECY0-F1
#
_cell.length_a   1.000
_cell.length_b   1.000
_cell.length_c   1.000
_cell.angle_alpha   90.00
_cell.angle_beta   90.00
_cell.angle_gamma   90.00
#
_symmetry.space_group_name_H-M   'P 1'
#
loop_
_entity.id
_entity.type
_entity.pdbx_description
1 polymer ?
#
loop_
_entity_poly.entity_id
_entity_poly.type
_entity_poly.pdbx_seq_one_letter_code
_entity_poly.pdbx_strand_id
1 'polypeptide(L)' 'MLALSKAVLLEPELLLIDELSLGLAPVVVQDLLKVVEQLKDLGITMVIVEQSVNVALSMRTVQSLWNVDVSNSKDRHKNS' A
#
# COMPACT_ATOMS: atom_id res chain seq x y z
N MET A 1 -3.42 4.15 -13.96
CA MET A 1 -2.47 4.95 -13.15
C MET A 1 -2.66 6.47 -13.31
N LEU A 2 -3.88 6.97 -13.56
CA LEU A 2 -4.12 8.41 -13.77
C LEU A 2 -4.27 9.19 -12.45
N ALA A 3 -4.80 8.56 -11.39
CA ALA A 3 -4.97 9.19 -10.08
C ALA A 3 -3.62 9.51 -9.43
N LEU A 4 -2.68 8.55 -9.42
CA LEU A 4 -1.33 8.77 -8.92
C LEU A 4 -0.59 9.86 -9.70
N SER A 5 -0.64 9.82 -11.05
CA SER A 5 -0.03 10.87 -11.87
C SER A 5 -0.60 12.26 -11.57
N LYS A 6 -1.91 12.37 -11.35
CA LYS A 6 -2.54 13.65 -10.95
C LYS A 6 -2.09 14.13 -9.58
N ALA A 7 -1.92 13.23 -8.63
CA ALA A 7 -1.43 13.58 -7.30
C ALA A 7 0.02 14.10 -7.34
N VAL A 8 0.89 13.47 -8.15
CA VAL A 8 2.30 13.87 -8.29
C VAL A 8 2.47 15.22 -8.97
N LEU A 9 1.61 15.55 -9.95
CA LEU A 9 1.61 16.86 -10.63
C LEU A 9 1.39 18.05 -9.69
N LEU A 10 0.89 17.82 -8.47
CA LEU A 10 0.66 18.86 -7.46
C LEU A 10 1.89 19.12 -6.57
N GLU A 11 3.02 18.46 -6.85
CA GLU A 11 4.26 18.55 -6.05
C GLU A 11 3.99 18.38 -4.54
N PRO A 12 3.31 17.30 -4.11
CA PRO A 12 2.90 17.15 -2.72
C PRO A 12 4.11 16.90 -1.82
N GLU A 13 4.15 17.56 -0.66
CA GLU A 13 5.13 17.24 0.39
C GLU A 13 4.85 15.85 1.02
N LEU A 14 3.57 15.44 1.04
CA LEU A 14 3.09 14.18 1.59
C LEU A 14 2.04 13.54 0.67
N LEU A 15 2.25 12.29 0.30
CA LEU A 15 1.31 11.48 -0.47
C LEU A 15 0.77 10.32 0.40
N LEU A 16 -0.55 10.29 0.59
CA LEU A 16 -1.25 9.21 1.27
C LEU A 16 -1.89 8.29 0.23
N ILE A 17 -1.61 6.99 0.30
CA ILE A 17 -2.14 6.00 -0.64
C ILE A 17 -2.79 4.86 0.16
N ASP A 18 -4.06 4.62 -0.13
CA ASP A 18 -4.81 3.47 0.39
C ASP A 18 -4.95 2.42 -0.73
N GLU A 19 -4.63 1.16 -0.42
CA GLU A 19 -4.74 0.00 -1.32
C GLU A 19 -4.10 0.18 -2.71
N LEU A 20 -2.78 0.42 -2.72
CA LEU A 20 -1.98 0.73 -3.91
C LEU A 20 -2.12 -0.29 -5.05
N SER A 21 -2.18 -1.59 -4.72
CA SER A 21 -2.10 -2.70 -5.68
C SER A 21 -3.45 -3.32 -6.05
N LEU A 22 -4.56 -2.86 -5.45
CA LEU A 22 -5.87 -3.51 -5.60
C LEU A 22 -6.33 -3.54 -7.07
N GLY A 23 -6.72 -4.72 -7.54
CA GLY A 23 -7.28 -4.91 -8.89
C GLY A 23 -6.26 -4.80 -10.03
N LEU A 24 -4.96 -4.71 -9.73
CA LEU A 24 -3.89 -4.64 -10.74
C LEU A 24 -3.33 -6.02 -11.06
N ALA A 25 -2.94 -6.22 -12.31
CA ALA A 25 -2.20 -7.41 -12.71
C ALA A 25 -0.79 -7.40 -12.09
N PRO A 26 -0.17 -8.57 -11.81
CA PRO A 26 1.13 -8.65 -11.14
C PRO A 26 2.25 -7.83 -11.80
N VAL A 27 2.30 -7.81 -13.13
CA VAL A 27 3.28 -7.02 -13.88
C VAL A 27 3.10 -5.52 -13.65
N VAL A 28 1.85 -5.05 -13.53
CA VAL A 28 1.53 -3.64 -13.28
C VAL A 28 1.92 -3.23 -11.87
N VAL A 29 1.78 -4.13 -10.90
CA VAL A 29 2.24 -3.89 -9.52
C VAL A 29 3.78 -3.72 -9.49
N GLN A 30 4.52 -4.51 -10.25
CA GLN A 30 5.98 -4.35 -10.34
C GLN A 30 6.38 -3.00 -10.93
N ASP A 31 5.70 -2.54 -11.97
CA ASP A 31 5.96 -1.23 -12.56
C ASP A 31 5.54 -0.09 -11.61
N LEU A 32 4.47 -0.27 -10.87
CA LEU A 32 4.02 0.67 -9.84
C LEU A 32 5.05 0.84 -8.72
N LEU A 33 5.67 -0.25 -8.26
CA LEU A 33 6.73 -0.21 -7.25
C LEU A 33 7.93 0.62 -7.71
N LYS A 34 8.34 0.50 -8.99
CA LYS A 34 9.42 1.33 -9.55
C LYS A 34 9.07 2.82 -9.51
N VAL A 35 7.82 3.17 -9.79
CA VAL A 35 7.36 4.57 -9.71
C VAL A 35 7.40 5.06 -8.26
N VAL A 36 6.96 4.26 -7.30
CA VAL A 36 7.04 4.61 -5.87
C VAL A 36 8.50 4.87 -5.47
N GLU A 37 9.45 4.04 -5.91
CA GLU A 37 10.87 4.29 -5.66
C GLU A 37 11.36 5.61 -6.25
N GLN A 38 10.96 5.94 -7.48
CA GLN A 38 11.30 7.23 -8.11
C GLN A 38 10.72 8.43 -7.34
N LEU A 39 9.47 8.33 -6.86
CA LEU A 39 8.84 9.39 -6.07
C LEU A 39 9.57 9.62 -4.74
N LYS A 40 10.04 8.53 -4.11
CA LYS A 40 10.88 8.61 -2.91
C LYS A 40 12.21 9.32 -3.20
N ASP A 41 12.85 9.01 -4.33
CA ASP A 41 14.11 9.64 -4.72
C ASP A 41 13.95 11.14 -5.04
N LEU A 42 12.74 11.56 -5.43
CA LEU A 42 12.37 12.98 -5.56
C LEU A 42 12.12 13.68 -4.22
N GLY A 43 12.24 12.97 -3.08
CA GLY A 43 12.07 13.54 -1.74
C GLY A 43 10.61 13.66 -1.29
N ILE A 44 9.67 13.05 -2.01
CA ILE A 44 8.25 13.06 -1.63
C ILE A 44 8.07 12.10 -0.45
N THR A 45 7.52 12.61 0.66
CA THR A 45 7.17 11.74 1.79
C THR A 45 5.91 10.97 1.43
N MET A 46 5.87 9.66 1.69
CA MET A 46 4.72 8.82 1.36
C MET A 46 4.30 7.97 2.55
N VAL A 47 2.99 7.86 2.77
CA VAL A 47 2.38 6.88 3.67
C VAL A 47 1.48 5.98 2.84
N ILE A 48 1.80 4.69 2.82
CA ILE A 48 1.11 3.71 1.99
C ILE A 48 0.49 2.67 2.91
N VAL A 49 -0.80 2.43 2.72
CA VAL A 49 -1.54 1.36 3.38
C VAL A 49 -1.72 0.22 2.39
N GLU A 50 -1.26 -0.97 2.77
CA GLU A 50 -1.33 -2.18 1.95
C GLU A 50 -1.75 -3.37 2.78
N GLN A 51 -2.67 -4.18 2.24
CA GLN A 51 -3.05 -5.46 2.85
C GLN A 51 -2.10 -6.58 2.42
N SER A 52 -1.50 -6.44 1.23
CA SER A 52 -0.57 -7.42 0.70
C SER A 52 0.81 -7.26 1.33
N VAL A 53 1.13 -8.17 2.26
CA VAL A 53 2.45 -8.21 2.93
C VAL A 53 3.59 -8.36 1.92
N ASN A 54 3.39 -9.12 0.85
CA ASN A 54 4.41 -9.30 -0.19
C ASN A 54 4.73 -8.01 -0.94
N VAL A 55 3.69 -7.21 -1.25
CA VAL A 55 3.85 -5.92 -1.93
C VAL A 55 4.51 -4.92 -0.98
N ALA A 56 4.05 -4.88 0.28
CA ALA A 56 4.67 -4.08 1.32
C ALA A 56 6.18 -4.40 1.42
N LEU A 57 6.56 -5.67 1.64
CA LEU A 57 7.95 -6.11 1.80
C LEU A 57 8.85 -5.86 0.59
N SER A 58 8.26 -5.73 -0.61
CA SER A 58 9.03 -5.41 -1.81
C SER A 58 9.50 -3.95 -1.86
N MET A 59 8.94 -3.07 -1.03
CA MET A 59 9.30 -1.66 -0.96
C MET A 59 10.44 -1.41 0.05
N ARG A 60 11.44 -0.63 -0.33
CA ARG A 60 12.55 -0.23 0.55
C ARG A 60 12.24 1.10 1.27
N THR A 61 11.31 1.04 2.23
CA THR A 61 10.84 2.17 3.08
C THR A 61 10.81 1.73 4.56
N VAL A 62 10.74 2.69 5.51
CA VAL A 62 10.45 2.35 6.92
C VAL A 62 9.12 1.63 6.98
N GLN A 63 9.15 0.37 7.39
CA GLN A 63 8.02 -0.54 7.30
C GLN A 63 7.59 -0.99 8.69
N SER A 64 6.38 -0.60 9.10
CA SER A 64 5.70 -1.15 10.26
C SER A 64 4.67 -2.17 9.79
N LEU A 65 4.83 -3.44 10.18
CA LEU A 65 3.86 -4.49 9.93
C LEU A 65 2.98 -4.65 11.17
N TRP A 66 1.71 -4.28 11.08
CA TRP A 66 0.73 -4.57 12.14
C TRP A 66 -0.08 -5.80 11.74
N ASN A 67 0.19 -6.92 12.39
CA ASN A 67 -0.48 -8.19 12.10
C ASN A 67 -1.83 -8.23 12.81
N VAL A 68 -2.92 -7.86 12.12
CA VAL A 68 -4.27 -7.92 12.69
C VAL A 68 -4.85 -9.31 12.48
N ASP A 69 -4.76 -10.13 13.53
CA ASP A 69 -5.39 -11.44 13.53
C ASP A 69 -6.90 -11.28 13.84
N VAL A 70 -7.73 -11.16 12.79
CA VAL A 70 -9.21 -11.09 12.92
C VAL A 70 -9.81 -12.51 12.90
N SER A 71 -9.24 -13.40 13.70
CA SER A 71 -9.67 -14.79 13.83
C SER A 71 -10.16 -15.10 15.25
N ASN A 72 -11.28 -14.50 15.71
CA ASN A 72 -12.15 -15.15 16.71
C ASN A 72 -13.55 -14.53 16.98
N SER A 73 -14.38 -14.33 15.96
CA SER A 73 -15.77 -13.86 16.16
C SER A 73 -16.88 -14.86 15.84
N LYS A 74 -16.58 -16.13 15.51
CA LYS A 74 -17.60 -17.11 15.11
C LYS A 74 -18.04 -18.16 16.15
N ASP A 75 -17.48 -18.21 17.35
CA ASP A 75 -17.78 -19.29 18.32
C ASP A 75 -18.77 -18.95 19.45
N ARG A 76 -19.54 -17.86 19.36
CA ARG A 76 -20.52 -17.47 20.41
C ARG A 76 -22.00 -17.67 20.07
N HIS A 77 -22.34 -18.62 19.20
CA HIS A 77 -23.74 -19.06 19.01
C HIS A 77 -23.90 -20.57 18.79
N LYS A 78 -23.33 -21.41 19.66
CA LYS A 78 -23.81 -22.79 19.88
C LYS A 78 -23.62 -23.19 21.34
N ASN A 79 -24.59 -22.83 22.16
CA ASN A 79 -25.04 -23.59 23.33
C ASN A 79 -26.30 -22.92 23.85
N SER A 80 -27.43 -23.31 23.22
CA SER A 80 -28.75 -23.31 23.83
C SER A 80 -28.93 -24.61 24.60
#